data_AF-A0AAX1WQI2-F1
#
_entry.id   AF-A0AAX1WQI2-F1
#
_cell.length_a   1.000
_cell.length_b   1.000
_cell.length_c   1.000
_cell.angle_alpha   90.00
_cell.angle_beta   90.00
_cell.angle_gamma   90.00
#
_symmetry.space_group_name_H-M   'P 1'
#
loop_
_entity.id
_entity.type
_entity.pdbx_description
1 polymer ?
#
loop_
_entity_poly.entity_id
_entity_poly.type
_entity_poly.pdbx_seq_one_letter_code
_entity_poly.pdbx_strand_id
1 'polypeptide(L)'
;MSDPATALREAEAPKSKRDWFGYVLTAVIGIVATFLATWYQIAVTEREATAAEIERGRAVRQSVIGIIEEQALNGIKLDADRIGRLIDQRRRDQRVLLQIPTVDVVEQAEFNIASSPYLPVSRKEEIKPIFESLYADVASRSFLSFPDTEPNSELLNELAKQIQEGKSSAALANLKRLQEIHSATLVLMAKRSRVGFFDAFLKFFTEPSNLAVFLGLYFVVLQLALRIRKWRMERWGNHRNWISVDTHGIL
;
A
#
# COMPACT_ATOMS: atom_id res chain seq x y z
N MET A 1 77.18 12.95 -24.97
CA MET A 1 77.02 13.62 -23.66
C MET A 1 75.66 14.29 -23.68
N SER A 2 74.64 13.56 -23.26
CA SER A 2 73.26 14.03 -23.12
C SER A 2 73.13 14.75 -21.78
N ASP A 3 72.61 15.96 -21.84
CA ASP A 3 72.46 16.90 -20.73
C ASP A 3 71.51 16.31 -19.66
N PRO A 4 71.93 16.16 -18.38
CA PRO A 4 71.07 15.62 -17.32
C PRO A 4 69.88 16.53 -16.99
N ALA A 5 69.85 17.77 -17.49
CA ALA A 5 68.75 18.72 -17.29
C ALA A 5 67.48 18.37 -18.11
N THR A 6 67.61 17.66 -19.23
CA THR A 6 66.46 17.30 -20.08
C THR A 6 65.69 16.10 -19.54
N ALA A 7 66.32 15.22 -18.76
CA ALA A 7 65.68 14.04 -18.16
C ALA A 7 64.74 14.38 -16.99
N LEU A 8 64.91 15.55 -16.35
CA LEU A 8 64.05 15.98 -15.23
C LEU A 8 62.83 16.78 -15.69
N ARG A 9 62.76 17.22 -16.96
CA ARG A 9 61.62 17.98 -17.50
C ARG A 9 60.50 17.11 -18.08
N GLU A 10 60.74 15.82 -18.32
CA GLU A 10 59.69 14.88 -18.79
C GLU A 10 58.86 14.24 -17.66
N ALA A 11 59.17 14.51 -16.39
CA ALA A 11 58.52 13.85 -15.25
C ALA A 11 57.32 14.61 -14.64
N GLU A 12 56.93 15.76 -15.19
CA GLU A 12 55.77 16.53 -14.69
C GLU A 12 54.64 16.57 -15.71
N ALA A 13 54.17 15.38 -16.12
CA ALA A 13 52.85 15.27 -16.72
C ALA A 13 51.81 15.81 -15.71
N PRO A 14 50.94 16.78 -16.07
CA PRO A 14 49.99 17.35 -15.14
C PRO A 14 49.06 16.25 -14.65
N LYS A 15 49.10 15.94 -13.34
CA LYS A 15 48.15 15.02 -12.69
C LYS A 15 46.73 15.51 -12.95
N SER A 16 46.09 14.90 -13.96
CA SER A 16 44.68 15.08 -14.30
C SER A 16 43.85 15.11 -13.02
N LYS A 17 43.13 16.22 -12.79
CA LYS A 17 42.23 16.38 -11.65
C LYS A 17 41.18 15.28 -11.76
N ARG A 18 41.38 14.20 -11.00
CA ARG A 18 40.51 13.02 -10.96
C ARG A 18 39.06 13.46 -10.81
N ASP A 19 38.25 13.16 -11.82
CA ASP A 19 36.91 13.72 -12.01
C ASP A 19 35.91 13.07 -11.04
N TRP A 20 35.94 13.52 -9.78
CA TRP A 20 35.09 13.04 -8.69
C TRP A 20 33.60 13.25 -8.98
N PHE A 21 33.26 14.20 -9.86
CA PHE A 21 31.89 14.48 -10.26
C PHE A 21 31.28 13.30 -11.03
N GLY A 22 32.04 12.64 -11.90
CA GLY A 22 31.59 11.44 -12.60
C GLY A 22 31.25 10.28 -11.66
N TYR A 23 32.04 10.09 -10.60
CA TYR A 23 31.77 9.08 -9.57
C TYR A 23 30.52 9.42 -8.74
N VAL A 24 30.33 10.70 -8.39
CA VAL A 24 29.13 11.13 -7.65
C VAL A 24 27.88 11.01 -8.53
N LEU A 25 27.95 11.41 -9.80
CA LEU A 25 26.83 11.34 -10.73
C LEU A 25 26.39 9.89 -10.97
N THR A 26 27.35 9.00 -11.22
CA THR A 26 27.06 7.56 -11.39
C THR A 26 26.48 6.93 -10.12
N ALA A 27 26.98 7.32 -8.93
CA ALA A 27 26.39 6.88 -7.67
C ALA A 27 24.94 7.36 -7.48
N VAL A 28 24.64 8.62 -7.80
CA VAL A 28 23.27 9.17 -7.74
C VAL A 28 22.35 8.46 -8.72
N ILE A 29 22.79 8.25 -9.97
CA ILE A 29 22.02 7.50 -10.98
C ILE A 29 21.75 6.07 -10.50
N GLY A 30 22.74 5.40 -9.91
CA GLY A 30 22.58 4.06 -9.33
C GLY A 30 21.53 4.02 -8.21
N ILE A 31 21.53 5.02 -7.33
CA ILE A 31 20.53 5.15 -6.26
C ILE A 31 19.13 5.36 -6.87
N VAL A 32 18.98 6.31 -7.80
CA VAL A 32 17.69 6.60 -8.45
C VAL A 32 17.16 5.38 -9.21
N ALA A 33 18.01 4.70 -9.96
CA ALA A 33 17.64 3.47 -10.68
C ALA A 33 17.17 2.37 -9.73
N THR A 34 17.86 2.20 -8.58
CA THR A 34 17.47 1.20 -7.56
C THR A 34 16.10 1.55 -6.95
N PHE A 35 15.85 2.83 -6.64
CA PHE A 35 14.56 3.28 -6.15
C PHE A 35 13.43 3.05 -7.16
N LEU A 36 13.65 3.39 -8.44
CA LEU A 36 12.66 3.18 -9.50
C LEU A 36 12.37 1.69 -9.73
N ALA A 37 13.41 0.86 -9.76
CA ALA A 37 13.25 -0.59 -9.90
C ALA A 37 12.45 -1.18 -8.73
N THR A 38 12.79 -0.80 -7.49
CA THR A 38 12.09 -1.25 -6.29
C THR A 38 10.63 -0.80 -6.28
N TRP A 39 10.37 0.46 -6.63
CA TRP A 39 9.01 1.01 -6.72
C TRP A 39 8.17 0.25 -7.75
N TYR A 40 8.72 0.04 -8.95
CA TYR A 40 8.04 -0.69 -10.01
C TYR A 40 7.75 -2.14 -9.60
N GLN A 41 8.73 -2.81 -8.98
CA GLN A 41 8.57 -4.17 -8.50
C GLN A 41 7.44 -4.28 -7.47
N ILE A 42 7.40 -3.38 -6.48
CA ILE A 42 6.32 -3.32 -5.48
C ILE A 42 4.95 -3.15 -6.16
N ALA A 43 4.83 -2.16 -7.06
CA ALA A 43 3.58 -1.86 -7.74
C ALA A 43 3.06 -3.03 -8.60
N VAL A 44 3.94 -3.78 -9.25
CA VAL A 44 3.56 -4.98 -10.00
C VAL A 44 3.16 -6.11 -9.06
N THR A 45 3.93 -6.38 -8.00
CA THR A 45 3.57 -7.43 -7.02
C THR A 45 2.25 -7.16 -6.32
N GLU A 46 1.88 -5.91 -6.04
CA GLU A 46 0.56 -5.57 -5.47
C GLU A 46 -0.58 -5.90 -6.44
N ARG A 47 -0.40 -5.64 -7.74
CA ARG A 47 -1.39 -6.00 -8.76
C ARG A 47 -1.55 -7.50 -8.91
N GLU A 48 -0.44 -8.24 -8.92
CA GLU A 48 -0.46 -9.70 -8.98
C GLU A 48 -1.09 -10.30 -7.71
N ALA A 49 -0.77 -9.75 -6.54
CA ALA A 49 -1.36 -10.19 -5.28
C ALA A 49 -2.88 -9.97 -5.24
N THR A 50 -3.36 -8.81 -5.69
CA THR A 50 -4.80 -8.52 -5.75
C THR A 50 -5.52 -9.37 -6.81
N ALA A 51 -4.91 -9.59 -7.97
CA ALA A 51 -5.48 -10.48 -8.99
C ALA A 51 -5.57 -11.93 -8.49
N ALA A 52 -4.50 -12.44 -7.87
CA ALA A 52 -4.48 -13.79 -7.28
C ALA A 52 -5.51 -13.92 -6.15
N GLU A 53 -5.70 -12.87 -5.35
CA GLU A 53 -6.69 -12.85 -4.28
C GLU A 53 -8.13 -12.92 -4.84
N ILE A 54 -8.42 -12.17 -5.90
CA ILE A 54 -9.70 -12.24 -6.61
C ILE A 54 -9.93 -13.64 -7.20
N GLU A 55 -8.90 -14.24 -7.79
CA GLU A 55 -8.98 -15.59 -8.38
C GLU A 55 -9.27 -16.66 -7.31
N ARG A 56 -8.56 -16.61 -6.17
CA ARG A 56 -8.86 -17.49 -5.03
C ARG A 56 -10.28 -17.26 -4.50
N GLY A 57 -10.72 -16.01 -4.39
CA GLY A 57 -12.09 -15.69 -4.00
C GLY A 57 -13.14 -16.29 -4.95
N ARG A 58 -12.89 -16.25 -6.26
CA ARG A 58 -13.72 -16.91 -7.27
C ARG A 58 -13.71 -18.43 -7.12
N ALA A 59 -12.54 -19.02 -6.86
CA ALA A 59 -12.42 -20.47 -6.64
C ALA A 59 -13.19 -20.94 -5.40
N VAL A 60 -13.09 -20.22 -4.28
CA VAL A 60 -13.90 -20.48 -3.08
C VAL A 60 -15.39 -20.38 -3.40
N ARG A 61 -15.80 -19.30 -4.05
CA ARG A 61 -17.20 -19.08 -4.46
C ARG A 61 -17.72 -20.25 -5.29
N GLN A 62 -17.00 -20.64 -6.34
CA GLN A 62 -17.40 -21.74 -7.22
C GLN A 62 -17.48 -23.08 -6.48
N SER A 63 -16.55 -23.33 -5.56
CA SER A 63 -16.57 -24.54 -4.73
C SER A 63 -17.80 -24.59 -3.82
N VAL A 64 -18.18 -23.47 -3.20
CA VAL A 64 -19.38 -23.42 -2.34
C VAL A 64 -20.65 -23.55 -3.17
N ILE A 65 -20.73 -22.89 -4.32
CA ILE A 65 -21.85 -23.02 -5.26
C ILE A 65 -22.08 -24.49 -5.62
N GLY A 66 -21.04 -25.21 -6.03
CA GLY A 66 -21.17 -26.63 -6.39
C GLY A 66 -21.69 -27.51 -5.24
N ILE A 67 -21.29 -27.20 -4.00
CA ILE A 67 -21.81 -27.92 -2.82
C ILE A 67 -23.29 -27.62 -2.58
N ILE A 68 -23.71 -26.36 -2.75
CA ILE A 68 -25.12 -25.96 -2.61
C ILE A 68 -25.96 -26.61 -3.71
N GLU A 69 -25.47 -26.61 -4.95
CA GLU A 69 -26.12 -27.27 -6.09
C GLU A 69 -26.34 -28.76 -5.82
N GLU A 70 -25.29 -29.46 -5.38
CA GLU A 70 -25.36 -30.88 -5.05
C GLU A 70 -26.36 -31.15 -3.90
N GLN A 71 -26.35 -30.31 -2.86
CA GLN A 71 -27.27 -30.46 -1.73
C GLN A 71 -28.72 -30.17 -2.11
N ALA A 72 -28.97 -29.15 -2.94
CA ALA A 72 -30.28 -28.82 -3.47
C ALA A 72 -30.83 -29.97 -4.34
N LEU A 73 -30.01 -30.52 -5.23
CA LEU A 73 -30.39 -31.64 -6.10
C LEU A 73 -30.73 -32.92 -5.32
N ASN A 74 -30.07 -33.12 -4.17
CA ASN A 74 -30.31 -34.25 -3.28
C ASN A 74 -31.46 -34.02 -2.29
N GLY A 75 -32.14 -32.86 -2.33
CA GLY A 75 -33.23 -32.53 -1.41
C GLY A 75 -32.78 -32.37 0.05
N ILE A 76 -31.48 -32.11 0.27
CA ILE A 76 -30.94 -31.87 1.61
C ILE A 76 -31.37 -30.47 2.04
N LYS A 77 -31.87 -30.35 3.28
CA LYS A 77 -32.26 -29.04 3.82
C LYS A 77 -31.05 -28.09 3.85
N LEU A 78 -31.17 -27.00 3.11
CA LEU A 78 -30.23 -25.89 3.09
C LEU A 78 -30.63 -24.87 4.17
N ASP A 79 -29.65 -24.30 4.86
CA ASP A 79 -29.81 -23.27 5.90
C ASP A 79 -28.75 -22.20 5.67
N ALA A 80 -29.14 -20.93 5.76
CA ALA A 80 -28.24 -19.79 5.54
C ALA A 80 -27.02 -19.83 6.47
N ASP A 81 -27.17 -20.32 7.71
CA ASP A 81 -26.07 -20.41 8.68
C ASP A 81 -25.05 -21.46 8.27
N ARG A 82 -25.55 -22.59 7.76
CA ARG A 82 -24.69 -23.67 7.29
C ARG A 82 -23.88 -23.21 6.09
N ILE A 83 -24.49 -22.45 5.19
CA ILE A 83 -23.82 -21.88 4.02
C ILE A 83 -22.81 -20.82 4.46
N GLY A 84 -23.17 -19.91 5.35
CA GLY A 84 -22.25 -18.91 5.91
C GLY A 84 -21.02 -19.54 6.56
N ARG A 85 -21.22 -20.56 7.40
CA ARG A 85 -20.12 -21.35 8.00
C ARG A 85 -19.25 -22.03 6.96
N LEU A 86 -19.86 -22.60 5.90
CA LEU A 86 -19.14 -23.24 4.81
C LEU A 86 -18.28 -22.23 4.02
N ILE A 87 -18.82 -21.05 3.73
CA ILE A 87 -18.09 -19.95 3.10
C ILE A 87 -16.90 -19.54 3.98
N ASP A 88 -17.13 -19.29 5.27
CA ASP A 88 -16.08 -18.90 6.20
C ASP A 88 -14.99 -19.96 6.34
N GLN A 89 -15.38 -21.25 6.39
CA GLN A 89 -14.43 -22.35 6.45
C GLN A 89 -13.57 -22.39 5.18
N ARG A 90 -14.20 -22.39 3.99
CA ARG A 90 -13.46 -22.42 2.71
C ARG A 90 -12.58 -21.19 2.50
N ARG A 91 -13.05 -20.02 2.96
CA ARG A 91 -12.28 -18.78 2.96
C ARG A 91 -11.01 -18.91 3.80
N ARG A 92 -11.14 -19.45 5.02
CA ARG A 92 -9.98 -19.70 5.90
C ARG A 92 -9.00 -20.72 5.29
N ASP A 93 -9.53 -21.80 4.71
CA ASP A 93 -8.71 -22.86 4.10
C ASP A 93 -7.87 -22.32 2.92
N GLN A 94 -8.47 -21.48 2.06
CA GLN A 94 -7.78 -20.87 0.91
C GLN A 94 -7.09 -19.53 1.22
N ARG A 95 -7.11 -19.09 2.49
CA ARG A 95 -6.53 -17.82 2.96
C ARG A 95 -7.03 -16.60 2.18
N VAL A 96 -8.32 -16.60 1.85
CA VAL A 96 -8.97 -15.49 1.17
C VAL A 96 -9.40 -14.45 2.21
N LEU A 97 -9.06 -13.18 1.99
CA LEU A 97 -9.46 -12.04 2.81
C LEU A 97 -10.77 -11.42 2.33
N LEU A 98 -11.06 -11.56 1.02
CA LEU A 98 -12.31 -11.06 0.43
C LEU A 98 -13.53 -11.75 1.08
N GLN A 99 -14.48 -10.94 1.53
CA GLN A 99 -15.76 -11.44 1.99
C GLN A 99 -16.61 -11.87 0.79
N ILE A 100 -17.22 -13.05 0.90
CA ILE A 100 -18.13 -13.59 -0.11
C ILE A 100 -19.52 -13.59 0.54
N PRO A 101 -20.46 -12.77 0.05
CA PRO A 101 -21.79 -12.71 0.64
C PRO A 101 -22.58 -13.99 0.34
N THR A 102 -23.30 -14.49 1.33
CA THR A 102 -24.15 -15.69 1.20
C THR A 102 -25.19 -15.53 0.09
N VAL A 103 -25.77 -14.32 -0.06
CA VAL A 103 -26.77 -14.00 -1.09
C VAL A 103 -26.25 -14.30 -2.49
N ASP A 104 -25.10 -13.75 -2.88
CA ASP A 104 -24.53 -13.96 -4.22
C ASP A 104 -24.30 -15.44 -4.55
N VAL A 105 -23.87 -16.22 -3.55
CA VAL A 105 -23.60 -17.66 -3.72
C VAL A 105 -24.91 -18.42 -3.95
N VAL A 106 -25.95 -18.08 -3.19
CA VAL A 106 -27.28 -18.69 -3.30
C VAL A 106 -27.95 -18.32 -4.62
N GLU A 107 -27.90 -17.05 -5.00
CA GLU A 107 -28.45 -16.54 -6.27
C GLU A 107 -27.77 -17.20 -7.47
N GLN A 108 -26.45 -17.30 -7.46
CA GLN A 108 -25.73 -17.97 -8.54
C GLN A 108 -26.04 -19.46 -8.59
N ALA A 109 -26.18 -20.14 -7.45
CA ALA A 109 -26.56 -21.55 -7.41
C ALA A 109 -27.97 -21.79 -7.95
N GLU A 110 -28.94 -20.94 -7.59
CA GLU A 110 -30.29 -20.98 -8.15
C GLU A 110 -30.27 -20.76 -9.67
N PHE A 111 -29.54 -19.74 -10.13
CA PHE A 111 -29.41 -19.44 -11.55
C PHE A 111 -28.82 -20.62 -12.33
N ASN A 112 -27.77 -21.27 -11.80
CA ASN A 112 -27.15 -22.42 -12.43
C ASN A 112 -28.11 -23.63 -12.52
N ILE A 113 -28.89 -23.89 -11.48
CA ILE A 113 -29.91 -24.96 -11.48
C ILE A 113 -31.03 -24.64 -12.46
N ALA A 114 -31.52 -23.40 -12.47
CA ALA A 114 -32.58 -22.95 -13.35
C ALA A 114 -32.16 -23.03 -14.83
N SER A 115 -30.91 -22.63 -15.13
CA SER A 115 -30.34 -22.65 -16.49
C SER A 115 -29.81 -24.02 -16.93
N SER A 116 -29.67 -24.99 -16.02
CA SER A 116 -29.12 -26.32 -16.33
C SER A 116 -29.96 -27.04 -17.40
N PRO A 117 -29.37 -27.43 -18.55
CA PRO A 117 -30.08 -28.16 -19.60
C PRO A 117 -30.32 -29.64 -19.25
N TYR A 118 -29.61 -30.16 -18.25
CA TYR A 118 -29.63 -31.58 -17.87
C TYR A 118 -30.70 -31.91 -16.82
N LEU A 119 -31.35 -30.88 -16.26
CA LEU A 119 -32.36 -31.04 -15.23
C LEU A 119 -33.77 -30.88 -15.83
N PRO A 120 -34.67 -31.86 -15.66
CA PRO A 120 -36.04 -31.74 -16.17
C PRO A 120 -36.81 -30.64 -15.43
N VAL A 121 -37.78 -30.02 -16.11
CA VAL A 121 -38.55 -28.89 -15.58
C VAL A 121 -39.25 -29.22 -14.25
N SER A 122 -39.80 -30.43 -14.12
CA SER A 122 -40.43 -30.88 -12.86
C SER A 122 -39.48 -30.83 -11.67
N ARG A 123 -38.21 -31.23 -11.85
CA ARG A 123 -37.20 -31.20 -10.78
C ARG A 123 -36.79 -29.77 -10.44
N LYS A 124 -36.79 -28.86 -11.42
CA LYS A 124 -36.56 -27.42 -11.17
C LYS A 124 -37.67 -26.83 -10.31
N GLU A 125 -38.92 -27.20 -10.59
CA GLU A 125 -40.09 -26.76 -9.81
C GLU A 125 -40.07 -27.30 -8.38
N GLU A 126 -39.62 -28.54 -8.17
CA GLU A 126 -39.43 -29.14 -6.82
C GLU A 126 -38.36 -28.41 -6.00
N ILE A 127 -37.31 -27.90 -6.65
CA ILE A 127 -36.16 -27.26 -5.99
C ILE A 127 -36.45 -25.79 -5.67
N LYS A 128 -37.25 -25.11 -6.49
CA LYS A 128 -37.63 -23.70 -6.30
C LYS A 128 -38.06 -23.32 -4.87
N PRO A 129 -38.97 -24.06 -4.18
CA PRO A 129 -39.37 -23.71 -2.82
C PRO A 129 -38.22 -23.81 -1.80
N ILE A 130 -37.18 -24.60 -2.08
CA ILE A 130 -35.99 -24.68 -1.22
C ILE A 130 -35.26 -23.33 -1.24
N PHE A 131 -35.03 -22.77 -2.44
CA PHE A 131 -34.40 -21.46 -2.59
C PHE A 131 -35.27 -20.33 -2.06
N GLU A 132 -36.59 -20.34 -2.29
CA GLU A 132 -37.51 -19.36 -1.72
C GLU A 132 -37.45 -19.34 -0.18
N SER A 133 -37.41 -20.52 0.46
CA SER A 133 -37.23 -20.62 1.92
C SER A 133 -35.87 -20.08 2.38
N LEU A 134 -34.84 -20.26 1.56
CA LEU A 134 -33.50 -19.76 1.83
C LEU A 134 -33.43 -18.24 1.75
N TYR A 135 -34.06 -17.64 0.73
CA TYR A 135 -34.15 -16.20 0.60
C TYR A 135 -34.94 -15.59 1.75
N ALA A 136 -36.04 -16.22 2.18
CA ALA A 136 -36.78 -15.77 3.35
C ALA A 136 -35.90 -15.79 4.62
N ASP A 137 -35.10 -16.84 4.80
CA ASP A 137 -34.17 -16.97 5.93
C ASP A 137 -33.04 -15.93 5.86
N VAL A 138 -32.40 -15.76 4.70
CA VAL A 138 -31.36 -14.74 4.48
C VAL A 138 -31.92 -13.32 4.64
N ALA A 139 -33.11 -13.05 4.11
CA ALA A 139 -33.79 -11.76 4.24
C ALA A 139 -34.23 -11.48 5.69
N SER A 140 -34.53 -12.52 6.47
CA SER A 140 -34.85 -12.38 7.90
C SER A 140 -33.60 -12.14 8.77
N ARG A 141 -32.40 -12.42 8.26
CA ARG A 141 -31.13 -12.43 9.02
C ARG A 141 -30.27 -11.15 8.95
N SER A 142 -30.80 -10.03 8.51
CA SER A 142 -30.13 -8.72 8.69
C SER A 142 -30.81 -7.95 9.83
N PHE A 143 -30.19 -7.67 10.98
CA PHE A 143 -28.89 -7.00 11.15
C PHE A 143 -28.16 -7.41 12.43
N LEU A 144 -26.82 -7.34 12.40
CA LEU A 144 -26.10 -6.80 13.56
C LEU A 144 -26.38 -5.29 13.54
N SER A 145 -27.35 -4.83 14.32
CA SER A 145 -27.54 -3.40 14.51
C SER A 145 -26.25 -2.82 15.07
N PHE A 146 -25.77 -1.74 14.46
CA PHE A 146 -24.70 -0.97 15.04
C PHE A 146 -25.21 -0.44 16.39
N PRO A 147 -24.50 -0.70 17.50
CA PRO A 147 -24.91 -0.21 18.81
C PRO A 147 -24.97 1.32 18.79
N ASP A 148 -25.91 1.90 19.55
CA ASP A 148 -26.12 3.36 19.59
C ASP A 148 -24.87 4.15 20.06
N THR A 149 -23.88 3.45 20.61
CA THR A 149 -22.58 3.99 21.00
C THR A 149 -21.63 4.27 19.84
N GLU A 150 -21.86 3.69 18.66
CA GLU A 150 -21.01 3.88 17.50
C GLU A 150 -21.37 5.17 16.72
N PRO A 151 -20.37 5.90 16.20
CA PRO A 151 -20.62 7.12 15.45
C PRO A 151 -21.40 6.82 14.16
N ASN A 152 -22.51 7.53 13.97
CA ASN A 152 -23.43 7.38 12.83
C ASN A 152 -24.14 6.01 12.77
N SER A 153 -24.27 5.29 13.88
CA SER A 153 -25.00 4.02 13.99
C SER A 153 -26.42 4.10 13.44
N GLU A 154 -27.15 5.19 13.71
CA GLU A 154 -28.51 5.42 13.21
C GLU A 154 -28.55 5.43 11.66
N LEU A 155 -27.64 6.18 11.03
CA LEU A 155 -27.52 6.26 9.57
C LEU A 155 -27.08 4.93 8.94
N LEU A 156 -26.19 4.20 9.61
CA LEU A 156 -25.73 2.89 9.16
C LEU A 156 -26.85 1.85 9.25
N ASN A 157 -27.61 1.85 10.34
CA ASN A 157 -28.77 0.98 10.53
C ASN A 157 -29.89 1.32 9.53
N GLU A 158 -30.12 2.61 9.25
CA GLU A 158 -31.12 3.05 8.27
C GLU A 158 -30.70 2.70 6.82
N LEU A 159 -29.44 2.93 6.46
CA LEU A 159 -28.86 2.50 5.18
C LEU A 159 -29.07 1.01 4.97
N ALA A 160 -28.72 0.23 5.98
CA ALA A 160 -28.76 -1.22 5.91
C ALA A 160 -30.22 -1.70 5.73
N LYS A 161 -31.16 -1.11 6.47
CA LYS A 161 -32.60 -1.33 6.29
C LYS A 161 -33.10 -0.96 4.89
N GLN A 162 -32.68 0.17 4.33
CA GLN A 162 -33.08 0.62 2.99
C GLN A 162 -32.54 -0.29 1.88
N ILE A 163 -31.35 -0.87 2.06
CA ILE A 163 -30.79 -1.90 1.16
C ILE A 163 -31.66 -3.16 1.20
N GLN A 164 -32.06 -3.61 2.38
CA GLN A 164 -32.93 -4.78 2.56
C GLN A 164 -34.32 -4.57 1.93
N GLU A 165 -34.90 -3.38 2.08
CA GLU A 165 -36.19 -3.04 1.48
C GLU A 165 -36.11 -2.80 -0.05
N GLY A 166 -34.93 -2.95 -0.67
CA GLY A 166 -34.73 -2.71 -2.10
C GLY A 166 -34.88 -1.24 -2.51
N LYS A 167 -34.86 -0.31 -1.56
CA LYS A 167 -35.01 1.14 -1.78
C LYS A 167 -33.68 1.77 -2.18
N SER A 168 -33.19 1.36 -3.35
CA SER A 168 -31.86 1.74 -3.87
C SER A 168 -31.62 3.25 -3.94
N SER A 169 -32.63 4.06 -4.28
CA SER A 169 -32.49 5.53 -4.33
C SER A 169 -32.30 6.16 -2.95
N ALA A 170 -33.05 5.70 -1.95
CA ALA A 170 -32.93 6.16 -0.56
C ALA A 170 -31.61 5.70 0.06
N ALA A 171 -31.25 4.42 -0.16
CA ALA A 171 -29.97 3.86 0.28
C ALA A 171 -28.78 4.64 -0.30
N LEU A 172 -28.83 5.00 -1.59
CA LEU A 172 -27.77 5.76 -2.23
C LEU A 172 -27.66 7.20 -1.69
N ALA A 173 -28.79 7.84 -1.35
CA ALA A 173 -28.79 9.14 -0.68
C ALA A 173 -28.17 9.07 0.72
N ASN A 174 -28.50 8.04 1.50
CA ASN A 174 -27.94 7.81 2.83
C ASN A 174 -26.45 7.44 2.78
N LEU A 175 -26.03 6.66 1.78
CA LEU A 175 -24.61 6.35 1.53
C LEU A 175 -23.82 7.62 1.20
N LYS A 176 -24.37 8.48 0.34
CA LYS A 176 -23.76 9.78 0.01
C LYS A 176 -23.61 10.65 1.25
N ARG A 177 -24.63 10.70 2.10
CA ARG A 177 -24.60 11.44 3.37
C ARG A 177 -23.54 10.89 4.33
N LEU A 178 -23.41 9.57 4.42
CA LEU A 178 -22.36 8.92 5.21
C LEU A 178 -20.96 9.27 4.68
N GLN A 179 -20.79 9.28 3.35
CA GLN A 179 -19.54 9.69 2.71
C GLN A 179 -19.22 11.17 2.96
N GLU A 180 -20.20 12.06 2.91
CA GLU A 180 -20.04 13.49 3.23
C GLU A 180 -19.59 13.68 4.68
N ILE A 181 -20.20 12.98 5.64
CA ILE A 181 -19.80 13.01 7.05
C ILE A 181 -18.38 12.47 7.22
N HIS A 182 -18.06 11.35 6.57
CA HIS A 182 -16.73 10.75 6.65
C HIS A 182 -15.66 11.66 6.04
N SER A 183 -15.92 12.23 4.86
CA SER A 183 -14.99 13.17 4.21
C SER A 183 -14.80 14.46 5.01
N ALA A 184 -15.86 15.01 5.61
CA ALA A 184 -15.77 16.14 6.51
C ALA A 184 -14.93 15.81 7.75
N THR A 185 -15.10 14.61 8.31
CA THR A 185 -14.30 14.11 9.43
C THR A 185 -12.83 13.96 9.03
N LEU A 186 -12.54 13.39 7.86
CA LEU A 186 -11.19 13.30 7.33
C LEU A 186 -10.57 14.67 7.07
N VAL A 187 -11.34 15.67 6.61
CA VAL A 187 -10.86 17.04 6.44
C VAL A 187 -10.56 17.70 7.79
N LEU A 188 -11.39 17.46 8.82
CA LEU A 188 -11.13 17.93 10.18
C LEU A 188 -9.89 17.25 10.79
N MET A 189 -9.73 15.94 10.59
CA MET A 189 -8.53 15.21 10.99
C MET A 189 -7.29 15.67 10.20
N ALA A 190 -7.44 15.93 8.89
CA ALA A 190 -6.37 16.43 8.04
C ALA A 190 -5.95 17.85 8.45
N LYS A 191 -6.90 18.74 8.77
CA LYS A 191 -6.63 20.06 9.34
C LYS A 191 -5.96 19.98 10.71
N ARG A 192 -6.33 19.01 11.54
CA ARG A 192 -5.68 18.73 12.84
C ARG A 192 -4.30 18.08 12.68
N SER A 193 -4.04 17.38 11.57
CA SER A 193 -2.79 16.68 11.26
C SER A 193 -1.77 17.49 10.46
N ARG A 194 -2.14 18.68 9.94
CA ARG A 194 -1.16 19.68 9.50
C ARG A 194 -0.52 20.31 10.73
N VAL A 195 0.15 19.48 11.52
CA VAL A 195 1.24 19.87 12.40
C VAL A 195 2.20 20.59 11.46
N GLY A 196 2.23 21.93 11.53
CA GLY A 196 3.07 22.73 10.65
C GLY A 196 4.52 22.27 10.76
N PHE A 197 5.35 22.54 9.75
CA PHE A 197 6.79 22.23 9.82
C PHE A 197 7.40 22.66 11.17
N PHE A 198 7.03 23.85 11.67
CA PHE A 198 7.44 24.36 12.97
C PHE A 198 7.00 23.50 14.16
N ASP A 199 5.80 22.94 14.09
CA ASP A 199 5.16 22.19 15.17
C ASP A 199 5.74 20.76 15.23
N ALA A 200 6.05 20.17 14.07
CA ALA A 200 6.78 18.92 13.96
C ALA A 200 8.25 19.08 14.38
N PHE A 201 8.86 20.22 14.04
CA PHE A 201 10.21 20.58 14.47
C PHE A 201 10.29 20.76 16.00
N LEU A 202 9.37 21.50 16.60
CA LEU A 202 9.29 21.65 18.06
C LEU A 202 9.03 20.31 18.77
N LYS A 203 8.19 19.46 18.18
CA LYS A 203 7.94 18.10 18.69
C LYS A 203 9.17 17.19 18.57
N PHE A 204 9.95 17.35 17.51
CA PHE A 204 11.22 16.64 17.36
C PHE A 204 12.23 17.00 18.45
N PHE A 205 12.28 18.26 18.87
CA PHE A 205 13.20 18.73 19.94
C PHE A 205 12.70 18.47 21.37
N THR A 206 11.45 18.02 21.57
CA THR A 206 10.93 17.72 22.91
C THR A 206 11.26 16.30 23.38
N GLU A 207 11.58 15.38 22.47
CA GLU A 207 12.08 14.05 22.83
C GLU A 207 13.61 14.07 23.02
N PRO A 208 14.13 13.64 24.20
CA PRO A 208 15.56 13.69 24.50
C PRO A 208 16.41 12.78 23.60
N SER A 209 15.82 11.70 23.06
CA SER A 209 16.45 10.79 22.08
C SER A 209 16.77 11.49 20.76
N ASN A 210 15.80 12.24 20.23
CA ASN A 210 15.93 12.95 18.94
C ASN A 210 16.94 14.10 19.04
N LEU A 211 16.98 14.76 20.21
CA LEU A 211 17.97 15.80 20.50
C LEU A 211 19.40 15.23 20.50
N ALA A 212 19.60 14.03 21.07
CA ALA A 212 20.90 13.34 21.04
C ALA A 212 21.33 12.97 19.61
N VAL A 213 20.39 12.48 18.78
CA VAL A 213 20.65 12.17 17.36
C VAL A 213 21.02 13.43 16.59
N PHE A 214 20.30 14.54 16.80
CA PHE A 214 20.59 15.81 16.15
C PHE A 214 21.97 16.36 16.53
N LEU A 215 22.33 16.31 17.81
CA LEU A 215 23.67 16.69 18.28
C LEU A 215 24.76 15.83 17.67
N GLY A 216 24.53 14.51 17.57
CA GLY A 216 25.45 13.59 16.91
C GLY A 216 25.66 13.94 15.44
N LEU A 217 24.57 14.17 14.70
CA LEU A 217 24.62 14.57 13.29
C LEU A 217 25.33 15.92 13.12
N TYR A 218 25.00 16.90 13.97
CA TYR A 218 25.63 18.21 13.98
C TYR A 218 27.13 18.10 14.20
N PHE A 219 27.57 17.25 15.13
CA PHE A 219 28.99 16.99 15.38
C PHE A 219 29.68 16.39 14.16
N VAL A 220 29.07 15.40 13.49
CA VAL A 220 29.62 14.80 12.27
C VAL A 220 29.78 15.84 11.15
N VAL A 221 28.77 16.66 10.92
CA VAL A 221 28.81 17.72 9.90
C VAL A 221 29.86 18.77 10.24
N LEU A 222 29.96 19.17 11.51
CA LEU A 222 30.97 20.13 11.97
C LEU A 222 32.38 19.59 11.75
N GLN A 223 32.64 18.31 12.11
CA GLN A 223 33.92 17.66 11.86
C GLN A 223 34.26 17.60 10.37
N LEU A 224 33.26 17.31 9.53
CA LEU A 224 33.42 17.31 8.08
C LEU A 224 33.78 18.70 7.55
N ALA A 225 33.06 19.74 7.99
CA ALA A 225 33.30 21.13 7.61
C ALA A 225 34.69 21.62 8.02
N LEU A 226 35.14 21.27 9.24
CA LEU A 226 36.47 21.59 9.73
C LEU A 226 37.56 20.86 8.92
N ARG A 227 37.35 19.58 8.57
CA ARG A 227 38.27 18.84 7.68
C ARG A 227 38.35 19.47 6.29
N ILE A 228 37.21 19.84 5.71
CA ILE A 228 37.17 20.52 4.40
C ILE A 228 37.91 21.86 4.48
N ARG A 229 37.69 22.65 5.54
CA ARG A 229 38.37 23.93 5.76
C ARG A 229 39.89 23.73 5.90
N LYS A 230 40.34 22.77 6.69
CA LYS A 230 41.75 22.44 6.85
C LYS A 230 42.38 22.02 5.53
N TRP A 231 41.72 21.12 4.79
CA TRP A 231 42.16 20.67 3.47
C TRP A 231 42.25 21.81 2.46
N ARG A 232 41.30 22.76 2.51
CA ARG A 232 41.34 23.98 1.69
C ARG A 232 42.53 24.86 2.05
N MET A 233 42.81 25.08 3.34
CA MET A 233 43.94 25.90 3.79
C MET A 233 45.29 25.29 3.44
N GLU A 234 45.48 23.98 3.61
CA GLU A 234 46.72 23.27 3.21
C GLU A 234 46.97 23.38 1.70
N ARG A 235 45.90 23.28 0.89
CA ARG A 235 45.97 23.43 -0.56
C ARG A 235 46.35 24.85 -1.00
N TRP A 236 45.91 25.86 -0.26
CA TRP A 236 46.23 27.27 -0.55
C TRP A 236 47.61 27.68 0.01
N GLY A 237 48.03 27.12 1.14
CA GLY A 237 49.35 27.32 1.72
C GLY A 237 50.47 26.77 0.84
N ASN A 238 50.29 25.56 0.29
CA ASN A 238 51.22 25.02 -0.69
C ASN A 238 51.30 25.90 -1.94
N HIS A 239 50.20 26.46 -2.45
CA HIS A 239 50.23 27.34 -3.61
C HIS A 239 51.01 28.66 -3.40
N ARG A 240 51.11 29.17 -2.17
CA ARG A 240 51.92 30.38 -1.89
C ARG A 240 53.42 30.11 -1.86
N ASN A 241 53.86 28.95 -1.35
CA ASN A 241 55.28 28.60 -1.33
C ASN A 241 55.87 28.40 -2.73
N TRP A 242 55.07 28.05 -3.74
CA TRP A 242 55.53 27.98 -5.13
C TRP A 242 55.81 29.36 -5.75
N ILE A 243 55.20 30.44 -5.25
CA ILE A 243 55.40 31.78 -5.82
C ILE A 243 56.66 32.46 -5.24
N SER A 244 57.14 32.04 -4.06
CA SER A 244 58.29 32.67 -3.40
C SER A 244 59.66 32.06 -3.76
N VAL A 245 59.71 30.93 -4.47
CA VAL A 245 60.99 30.28 -4.81
C VAL A 245 61.59 30.83 -6.12
N ASP A 246 60.77 31.39 -7.01
CA ASP A 246 61.25 31.90 -8.32
C ASP A 246 61.82 33.34 -8.28
N THR A 247 61.75 34.05 -7.15
CA THR A 247 62.20 35.46 -7.05
C THR A 247 63.63 35.65 -6.52
N HIS A 248 64.37 34.59 -6.21
CA HIS A 248 65.75 34.69 -5.70
C HIS A 248 66.84 34.07 -6.61
N GLY A 249 66.54 33.84 -7.89
CA GLY A 249 67.46 33.21 -8.85
C GLY A 249 67.84 34.04 -10.07
N ILE A 250 67.87 35.38 -9.99
CA ILE A 250 68.43 36.22 -11.06
C ILE A 250 69.29 37.31 -10.42
N LEU A 251 70.58 37.01 -10.22
CA LEU A 251 71.70 37.95 -10.23
C LEU A 251 72.94 37.18 -10.66
#